data_AF-A0A3C1H3R2-F1
#
_entry.id   AF-A0A3C1H3R2-F1
#
_cell.length_a   1.000
_cell.length_b   1.000
_cell.length_c   1.000
_cell.angle_alpha   90.00
_cell.angle_beta   90.00
_cell.angle_gamma   90.00
#
_symmetry.space_group_name_H-M   'P 1'
#
loop_
_entity.id
_entity.type
_entity.pdbx_description
1 polymer ?
#
loop_
_entity_poly.entity_id
_entity_poly.type
_entity_poly.pdbx_seq_one_letter_code
_entity_poly.pdbx_strand_id
1 'polypeptide(L)'
;MDADKGFYHLWKAYYAALTAGEKEPLLYARILMMMGFHQYHRQPYYYCLRHYYLPAKEQYQIAIEKGLSPTDKELEEMRLYTESLSYRYDCEAKPYDEQIAHIEGYEKLGDFSFYDSIVLFFSHDKNSISMKIGHDTGITAELRFEDIYDIEINSDPVTAWIDDFYCYPTFHDKSKFVFDIGYYRIICSHIKVISVSPIQH
;
A
#
# COMPACT_ATOMS: atom_id res chain seq x y z
N MET A 1 -2.03 30.68 -0.01
CA MET A 1 -1.64 31.63 1.06
C MET A 1 -2.43 31.48 2.38
N ASP A 2 -3.52 30.69 2.46
CA ASP A 2 -4.14 30.32 3.76
C ASP A 2 -3.91 28.85 4.17
N ALA A 3 -3.69 27.94 3.22
CA ALA A 3 -3.35 26.54 3.52
C ALA A 3 -2.04 26.41 4.32
N ASP A 4 -1.03 27.24 4.02
CA ASP A 4 0.25 27.24 4.73
C ASP A 4 0.10 27.64 6.21
N LYS A 5 -0.87 28.51 6.53
CA LYS A 5 -1.17 28.88 7.93
C LYS A 5 -1.83 27.71 8.67
N GLY A 6 -2.74 27.00 8.01
CA GLY A 6 -3.39 25.81 8.58
C GLY A 6 -2.38 24.74 8.98
N PHE A 7 -1.42 24.43 8.10
CA PHE A 7 -0.37 23.45 8.42
C PHE A 7 0.62 23.94 9.47
N TYR A 8 0.99 25.23 9.46
CA TYR A 8 1.80 25.81 10.53
C TYR A 8 1.16 25.61 11.90
N HIS A 9 -0.15 25.84 12.03
CA HIS A 9 -0.88 25.65 13.28
C HIS A 9 -0.99 24.17 13.68
N LEU A 10 -1.20 23.26 12.71
CA LEU A 10 -1.22 21.82 12.97
C LEU A 10 0.13 21.33 13.52
N TRP A 11 1.24 21.69 12.87
CA TRP A 11 2.58 21.32 13.33
C TRP A 11 2.90 21.90 14.71
N LYS A 12 2.53 23.17 14.96
CA LYS A 12 2.68 23.78 16.28
C LYS A 12 1.88 23.04 17.36
N ALA A 13 0.64 22.65 17.06
CA ALA A 13 -0.20 21.87 17.96
C ALA A 13 0.40 20.47 18.22
N TYR A 14 0.92 19.82 17.18
CA TYR A 14 1.61 18.54 17.30
C TYR A 14 2.81 18.60 18.23
N TYR A 15 3.73 19.54 18.02
CA TYR A 15 4.92 19.65 18.88
C TYR A 15 4.57 20.09 20.31
N ALA A 16 3.56 20.95 20.48
CA ALA A 16 3.06 21.30 21.81
C ALA A 16 2.46 20.09 22.54
N ALA A 17 1.64 19.28 21.87
CA ALA A 17 1.05 18.09 22.45
C ALA A 17 2.10 17.00 22.73
N LEU A 18 3.08 16.83 21.85
CA LEU A 18 4.17 15.87 22.01
C LEU A 18 5.00 16.16 23.28
N THR A 19 5.30 17.43 23.52
CA THR A 19 6.13 17.91 24.65
C THR A 19 5.34 18.16 25.94
N ALA A 20 4.00 18.09 25.90
CA ALA A 20 3.17 18.26 27.08
C ALA A 20 3.40 17.13 28.10
N GLY A 21 3.58 17.52 29.37
CA GLY A 21 3.76 16.59 30.49
C GLY A 21 2.53 15.73 30.77
N GLU A 22 1.33 16.30 30.56
CA GLU A 22 0.07 15.57 30.52
C GLU A 22 -0.58 15.77 29.16
N LYS A 23 -1.08 14.68 28.58
CA LYS A 23 -1.75 14.68 27.27
C LYS A 23 -3.23 14.44 27.49
N GLU A 24 -4.06 15.36 27.00
CA GLU A 24 -5.50 15.12 26.86
C GLU A 24 -5.69 14.08 25.73
N PRO A 25 -6.08 12.84 26.04
CA PRO A 25 -5.95 11.74 25.09
C PRO A 25 -6.77 11.93 23.81
N LEU A 26 -7.97 12.50 23.89
CA LEU A 26 -8.81 12.65 22.71
C LEU A 26 -8.27 13.73 21.77
N LEU A 27 -7.88 14.89 22.29
CA LEU A 27 -7.23 15.94 21.51
C LEU A 27 -5.92 15.44 20.90
N TYR A 28 -5.12 14.69 21.66
CA TYR A 28 -3.86 14.19 21.14
C TYR A 28 -4.07 13.15 20.03
N ALA A 29 -5.04 12.24 20.19
CA ALA A 29 -5.45 11.30 19.14
C ALA A 29 -5.84 12.01 17.84
N ARG A 30 -6.66 13.07 17.94
CA ARG A 30 -7.08 13.89 16.79
C ARG A 30 -5.91 14.56 16.09
N ILE A 31 -4.98 15.14 16.86
CA ILE A 31 -3.76 15.76 16.33
C ILE A 31 -2.92 14.72 15.58
N LEU A 32 -2.76 13.52 16.13
CA LEU A 32 -2.03 12.43 15.49
C LEU A 32 -2.71 11.99 14.19
N MET A 33 -4.03 11.81 14.15
CA MET A 33 -4.76 11.50 12.91
C MET A 33 -4.55 12.57 11.84
N MET A 34 -4.68 13.86 12.20
CA MET A 34 -4.46 14.97 11.28
C MET A 34 -3.02 15.01 10.76
N MET A 35 -2.03 14.71 11.61
CA MET A 35 -0.63 14.59 11.20
C MET A 35 -0.42 13.43 10.24
N GLY A 36 -1.04 12.28 10.51
CA GLY A 36 -1.04 11.13 9.60
C GLY A 36 -1.56 11.50 8.21
N PHE A 37 -2.72 12.15 8.12
CA PHE A 37 -3.28 12.60 6.84
C PHE A 37 -2.39 13.60 6.12
N HIS A 38 -1.81 14.55 6.86
CA HIS A 38 -0.88 15.51 6.30
C HIS A 38 0.39 14.83 5.74
N GLN A 39 0.87 13.77 6.39
CA GLN A 39 2.11 13.08 5.99
C GLN A 39 1.91 11.93 5.00
N TYR A 40 0.66 11.48 4.78
CA TYR A 40 0.35 10.26 4.04
C TYR A 40 1.01 10.18 2.64
N HIS A 41 1.05 11.30 1.91
CA HIS A 41 1.69 11.38 0.58
C HIS A 41 3.12 11.93 0.60
N ARG A 42 3.68 12.20 1.78
CA ARG A 42 4.99 12.84 1.96
C ARG A 42 6.01 11.93 2.63
N GLN A 43 5.54 10.87 3.28
CA GLN A 43 6.36 9.94 4.03
C GLN A 43 5.97 8.51 3.65
N PRO A 44 6.87 7.54 3.79
CA PRO A 44 6.52 6.13 3.63
C PRO A 44 5.34 5.75 4.52
N TYR A 45 4.43 4.91 4.02
CA TYR A 45 3.25 4.49 4.79
C TYR A 45 3.63 3.85 6.13
N TYR A 46 4.78 3.18 6.21
CA TYR A 46 5.30 2.57 7.43
C TYR A 46 5.62 3.63 8.49
N TYR A 47 6.22 4.74 8.06
CA TYR A 47 6.50 5.87 8.92
C TYR A 47 5.20 6.45 9.48
N CYS A 48 4.20 6.69 8.62
CA CYS A 48 2.90 7.22 9.02
C CYS A 48 2.17 6.29 10.00
N LEU A 49 2.18 4.98 9.73
CA LEU A 49 1.56 3.98 10.58
C LEU A 49 2.17 3.99 11.99
N ARG A 50 3.50 3.97 12.09
CA ARG A 50 4.22 3.88 13.37
C ARG A 50 4.22 5.18 14.17
N HIS A 51 4.32 6.33 13.52
CA HIS A 51 4.49 7.62 14.21
C HIS A 51 3.18 8.36 14.46
N TYR A 52 2.12 8.05 13.70
CA TYR A 52 0.85 8.77 13.78
C TYR A 52 -0.33 7.85 14.04
N TYR A 53 -0.61 6.88 13.16
CA TYR A 53 -1.88 6.13 13.22
C TYR A 53 -1.96 5.14 14.39
N LEU A 54 -0.93 4.33 14.65
CA LEU A 54 -0.93 3.44 15.82
C LEU A 54 -0.93 4.21 17.14
N PRO A 55 -0.11 5.27 17.33
CA PRO A 55 -0.24 6.13 18.50
C PRO A 55 -1.62 6.78 18.63
N ALA A 56 -2.26 7.19 17.53
CA ALA A 56 -3.61 7.74 17.57
C ALA A 56 -4.62 6.71 18.10
N LYS A 57 -4.53 5.45 17.63
CA LYS A 57 -5.38 4.35 18.12
C LYS A 57 -5.23 4.11 19.62
N GLU A 58 -4.00 4.11 20.12
CA GLU A 58 -3.73 4.00 21.56
C GLU A 58 -4.37 5.15 22.35
N GLN A 59 -4.25 6.38 21.85
CA GLN A 59 -4.83 7.55 22.53
C GLN A 59 -6.36 7.57 22.48
N TYR A 60 -6.98 7.12 21.37
CA TYR A 60 -8.43 6.92 21.31
C TYR A 60 -8.89 5.87 22.33
N GLN A 61 -8.16 4.77 22.49
CA GLN A 61 -8.47 3.75 23.48
C GLN A 61 -8.42 4.31 24.91
N ILE A 62 -7.36 5.05 25.25
CA ILE A 62 -7.23 5.72 26.55
C ILE A 62 -8.36 6.75 26.76
N ALA A 63 -8.75 7.50 25.72
CA ALA A 63 -9.83 8.47 25.79
C ALA A 63 -11.16 7.80 26.17
N ILE A 64 -11.49 6.68 25.52
CA ILE A 64 -12.70 5.88 25.80
C ILE A 64 -12.68 5.35 27.24
N GLU A 65 -11.55 4.82 27.70
CA GLU A 65 -11.39 4.31 29.07
C GLU A 65 -11.54 5.40 30.14
N LYS A 66 -11.20 6.65 29.80
CA LYS A 66 -11.43 7.84 30.64
C LYS A 66 -12.83 8.43 30.53
N GLY A 67 -13.74 7.81 29.77
CA GLY A 67 -15.11 8.27 29.61
C GLY A 67 -15.29 9.43 28.63
N LEU A 68 -14.29 9.72 27.79
CA LEU A 68 -14.43 10.66 26.68
C LEU A 68 -15.15 9.98 25.52
N SER A 69 -15.84 10.76 24.69
CA SER A 69 -16.64 10.25 23.57
C SER A 69 -16.09 10.75 22.23
N PRO A 70 -15.15 10.01 21.62
CA PRO A 70 -14.85 10.16 20.19
C PRO A 70 -16.13 9.94 19.37
N THR A 71 -16.23 10.59 18.23
CA THR A 71 -17.34 10.33 17.30
C THR A 71 -17.16 9.00 16.58
N ASP A 72 -18.25 8.38 16.13
CA ASP A 72 -18.19 7.13 15.37
C ASP A 72 -17.33 7.26 14.10
N LYS A 73 -17.43 8.42 13.43
CA LYS A 73 -16.64 8.74 12.24
C LYS A 73 -15.14 8.78 12.53
N GLU A 74 -14.73 9.36 13.66
CA GLU A 74 -13.32 9.38 14.06
C GLU A 74 -12.77 7.97 14.29
N LEU A 75 -13.58 7.11 14.92
CA LEU A 75 -13.20 5.71 15.17
C LEU A 75 -13.20 4.88 13.89
N GLU A 76 -14.10 5.15 12.96
CA GLU A 76 -14.10 4.54 11.63
C GLU A 76 -12.86 4.93 10.84
N GLU A 77 -12.52 6.22 10.75
CA GLU A 77 -11.33 6.70 10.07
C GLU A 77 -10.05 6.14 10.73
N MET A 78 -9.94 6.19 12.05
CA MET A 78 -8.80 5.61 12.76
C MET A 78 -8.62 4.12 12.44
N ARG A 79 -9.71 3.34 12.48
CA ARG A 79 -9.65 1.91 12.14
C ARG A 79 -9.26 1.71 10.69
N LEU A 80 -9.85 2.45 9.76
CA LEU A 80 -9.54 2.36 8.35
C LEU A 80 -8.03 2.50 8.10
N TYR A 81 -7.39 3.53 8.62
CA TYR A 81 -5.96 3.78 8.35
C TYR A 81 -5.03 2.88 9.15
N THR A 82 -5.39 2.50 10.38
CA THR A 82 -4.55 1.58 11.16
C THR A 82 -4.66 0.15 10.66
N GLU A 83 -5.87 -0.36 10.47
CA GLU A 83 -6.11 -1.74 10.09
C GLU A 83 -5.73 -2.01 8.64
N SER A 84 -6.03 -1.10 7.71
CA SER A 84 -5.67 -1.32 6.30
C SER A 84 -4.16 -1.30 6.07
N LEU A 85 -3.42 -0.37 6.72
CA LEU A 85 -1.97 -0.33 6.62
C LEU A 85 -1.31 -1.48 7.38
N SER A 86 -1.79 -1.84 8.58
CA SER A 86 -1.30 -3.04 9.28
C SER A 86 -1.52 -4.30 8.46
N TYR A 87 -2.72 -4.47 7.90
CA TYR A 87 -3.04 -5.60 7.02
C TYR A 87 -2.12 -5.65 5.79
N ARG A 88 -1.87 -4.50 5.15
CA ARG A 88 -0.91 -4.39 4.04
C ARG A 88 0.46 -4.93 4.46
N TYR A 89 1.02 -4.46 5.57
CA TYR A 89 2.33 -4.91 6.03
C TYR A 89 2.36 -6.39 6.43
N ASP A 90 1.29 -6.89 7.03
CA ASP A 90 1.18 -8.32 7.36
C ASP A 90 1.14 -9.19 6.09
N CYS A 91 0.54 -8.69 5.01
CA CYS A 91 0.53 -9.36 3.70
C CYS A 91 1.87 -9.25 2.99
N GLU A 92 2.49 -8.07 2.99
CA GLU A 92 3.79 -7.83 2.34
C GLU A 92 4.93 -8.60 3.03
N ALA A 93 4.77 -8.94 4.31
CA ALA A 93 5.69 -9.81 5.04
C ALA A 93 5.53 -11.31 4.72
N LYS A 94 4.53 -11.70 3.90
CA LYS A 94 4.31 -13.11 3.56
C LYS A 94 5.40 -13.64 2.63
N PRO A 95 5.74 -14.95 2.73
CA PRO A 95 6.67 -15.59 1.81
C PRO A 95 6.23 -15.46 0.35
N TYR A 96 7.19 -15.38 -0.55
CA TYR A 96 6.97 -15.27 -2.00
C TYR A 96 5.94 -16.28 -2.53
N ASP A 97 6.05 -17.56 -2.12
CA ASP A 97 5.14 -18.63 -2.55
C ASP A 97 3.68 -18.37 -2.17
N GLU A 98 3.42 -17.79 -0.99
CA GLU A 98 2.07 -17.39 -0.58
C GLU A 98 1.54 -16.25 -1.46
N GLN A 99 2.42 -15.34 -1.89
CA GLN A 99 2.03 -14.18 -2.69
C GLN A 99 1.73 -14.56 -4.14
N ILE A 100 2.60 -15.37 -4.78
CA ILE A 100 2.36 -15.84 -6.16
C ILE A 100 1.17 -16.80 -6.25
N ALA A 101 0.80 -17.48 -5.15
CA ALA A 101 -0.37 -18.37 -5.13
C ALA A 101 -1.70 -17.62 -5.40
N HIS A 102 -1.71 -16.29 -5.32
CA HIS A 102 -2.85 -15.46 -5.74
C HIS A 102 -2.94 -15.25 -7.26
N ILE A 103 -1.93 -15.70 -8.02
CA ILE A 103 -1.88 -15.60 -9.48
C ILE A 103 -2.34 -16.94 -10.08
N GLU A 104 -3.35 -16.90 -10.93
CA GLU A 104 -3.84 -18.08 -11.64
C GLU A 104 -2.77 -18.60 -12.61
N GLY A 105 -2.43 -19.89 -12.50
CA GLY A 105 -1.39 -20.50 -13.32
C GLY A 105 0.04 -20.24 -12.83
N TYR A 106 0.22 -19.80 -11.57
CA TYR A 106 1.53 -19.49 -10.98
C TYR A 106 2.54 -20.64 -11.08
N GLU A 107 2.10 -21.90 -11.18
CA GLU A 107 2.98 -23.06 -11.36
C GLU A 107 3.85 -22.96 -12.63
N LYS A 108 3.41 -22.21 -13.65
CA LYS A 108 4.20 -21.96 -14.86
C LYS A 108 5.41 -21.06 -14.63
N LEU A 109 5.41 -20.27 -13.55
CA LEU A 109 6.53 -19.40 -13.21
C LEU A 109 7.80 -20.21 -12.91
N GLY A 110 7.67 -21.41 -12.34
CA GLY A 110 8.82 -22.23 -11.96
C GLY A 110 9.78 -21.44 -11.08
N ASP A 111 11.03 -21.29 -11.52
CA ASP A 111 12.07 -20.52 -10.81
C ASP A 111 12.06 -19.02 -11.14
N PHE A 112 11.07 -18.52 -11.87
CA PHE A 112 10.96 -17.11 -12.20
C PHE A 112 10.70 -16.27 -10.94
N SER A 113 11.59 -15.33 -10.68
CA SER A 113 11.44 -14.30 -9.65
C SER A 113 11.04 -12.98 -10.28
N PHE A 114 10.11 -12.24 -9.67
CA PHE A 114 9.84 -10.85 -10.07
C PHE A 114 10.96 -9.88 -9.63
N TYR A 115 11.73 -10.23 -8.60
CA TYR A 115 12.88 -9.45 -8.16
C TYR A 115 14.00 -9.48 -9.22
N ASP A 116 14.71 -8.37 -9.42
CA ASP A 116 15.74 -8.18 -10.47
C ASP A 116 15.23 -8.37 -11.91
N SER A 117 13.94 -8.21 -12.14
CA SER A 117 13.35 -8.22 -13.47
C SER A 117 12.98 -6.81 -13.95
N ILE A 118 12.70 -6.64 -15.24
CA ILE A 118 12.25 -5.39 -15.86
C ILE A 118 10.91 -5.58 -16.57
N VAL A 119 10.07 -4.55 -16.53
CA VAL A 119 8.84 -4.52 -17.34
C VAL A 119 9.21 -4.19 -18.78
N LEU A 120 9.13 -5.19 -19.66
CA LEU A 120 9.44 -5.07 -21.08
C LEU A 120 8.28 -4.49 -21.89
N PHE A 121 7.06 -4.76 -21.46
CA PHE A 121 5.86 -4.31 -22.14
C PHE A 121 4.72 -4.15 -21.12
N PHE A 122 4.00 -3.05 -21.25
CA PHE A 122 2.79 -2.78 -20.48
C PHE A 122 1.75 -2.20 -21.44
N SER A 123 0.60 -2.84 -21.54
CA SER A 123 -0.52 -2.34 -22.33
C SER A 123 -1.83 -2.58 -21.60
N HIS A 124 -2.80 -1.72 -21.86
CA HIS A 124 -4.12 -1.86 -21.29
C HIS A 124 -5.18 -1.58 -22.36
N ASP A 125 -6.32 -2.23 -22.22
CA ASP A 125 -7.54 -1.89 -22.93
C ASP A 125 -8.62 -1.46 -21.91
N LYS A 126 -9.90 -1.46 -22.33
CA LYS A 126 -11.00 -1.04 -21.45
C LYS A 126 -11.26 -2.02 -20.30
N ASN A 127 -10.86 -3.27 -20.45
CA ASN A 127 -11.28 -4.37 -19.57
C ASN A 127 -10.10 -5.10 -18.91
N SER A 128 -8.88 -4.86 -19.38
CA SER A 128 -7.73 -5.69 -19.01
C SER A 128 -6.39 -5.01 -19.21
N ILE A 129 -5.37 -5.57 -18.58
CA ILE A 129 -3.97 -5.18 -18.72
C ILE A 129 -3.17 -6.41 -19.13
N SER A 130 -2.20 -6.22 -20.02
CA SER A 130 -1.18 -7.21 -20.35
C SER A 130 0.18 -6.64 -19.99
N MET A 131 0.95 -7.41 -19.22
CA MET A 131 2.29 -7.04 -18.78
C MET A 131 3.27 -8.15 -19.11
N LYS A 132 4.37 -7.79 -19.79
CA LYS A 132 5.49 -8.69 -20.02
C LYS A 132 6.67 -8.24 -19.18
N ILE A 133 7.21 -9.15 -18.40
CA ILE A 133 8.33 -8.94 -17.49
C ILE A 133 9.47 -9.86 -17.93
N GLY A 134 10.72 -9.40 -17.83
CA GLY A 134 11.88 -10.20 -18.23
C GLY A 134 13.11 -9.97 -17.38
N HIS A 135 13.97 -10.99 -17.38
CA HIS A 135 15.34 -10.92 -16.83
C HIS A 135 16.36 -10.72 -17.96
N ASP A 136 17.49 -10.12 -17.62
CA ASP A 136 18.68 -10.10 -18.49
C ASP A 136 19.20 -11.50 -18.84
N THR A 137 18.86 -12.51 -18.02
CA THR A 137 19.20 -13.91 -18.23
C THR A 137 18.44 -14.56 -19.38
N GLY A 138 17.54 -13.84 -20.06
CA GLY A 138 16.88 -14.35 -21.24
C GLY A 138 15.58 -15.12 -20.94
N ILE A 139 14.89 -14.84 -19.83
CA ILE A 139 13.57 -15.43 -19.53
C ILE A 139 12.53 -14.32 -19.39
N THR A 140 11.34 -14.53 -19.93
CA THR A 140 10.19 -13.61 -19.82
C THR A 140 8.96 -14.31 -19.30
N ALA A 141 8.18 -13.60 -18.49
CA ALA A 141 6.85 -13.99 -18.05
C ALA A 141 5.83 -12.97 -18.57
N GLU A 142 4.68 -13.46 -19.03
CA GLU A 142 3.56 -12.63 -19.46
C GLU A 142 2.37 -12.84 -18.52
N LEU A 143 1.87 -11.73 -17.98
CA LEU A 143 0.72 -11.66 -17.09
C LEU A 143 -0.43 -10.94 -17.76
N ARG A 144 -1.65 -11.41 -17.48
CA ARG A 144 -2.91 -10.77 -17.85
C ARG A 144 -3.68 -10.44 -16.57
N PHE A 145 -4.18 -9.22 -16.50
CA PHE A 145 -5.03 -8.74 -15.42
C PHE A 145 -6.42 -8.45 -16.00
N GLU A 146 -7.47 -8.90 -15.34
CA GLU A 146 -8.87 -8.75 -15.80
C GLU A 146 -9.74 -8.17 -14.68
N ASP A 147 -10.82 -7.48 -15.08
CA ASP A 147 -11.72 -6.77 -14.16
C ASP A 147 -10.97 -5.76 -13.28
N ILE A 148 -10.30 -4.83 -13.98
CA ILE A 148 -9.46 -3.80 -13.37
C ILE A 148 -10.31 -2.85 -12.54
N TYR A 149 -9.92 -2.68 -11.28
CA TYR A 149 -10.49 -1.71 -10.36
C TYR A 149 -9.69 -0.41 -10.34
N ASP A 150 -8.35 -0.51 -10.27
CA ASP A 150 -7.47 0.65 -10.19
C ASP A 150 -6.06 0.34 -10.73
N ILE A 151 -5.36 1.39 -11.17
CA ILE A 151 -3.98 1.33 -11.64
C ILE A 151 -3.24 2.59 -11.16
N GLU A 152 -2.17 2.40 -10.40
CA GLU A 152 -1.22 3.46 -10.04
C GLU A 152 0.13 3.19 -10.70
N ILE A 153 0.72 4.24 -11.28
CA ILE A 153 2.06 4.22 -11.88
C ILE A 153 2.87 5.34 -11.21
N ASN A 154 3.81 4.97 -10.34
CA ASN A 154 4.44 5.91 -9.40
C ASN A 154 5.71 6.60 -9.96
N SER A 155 6.28 6.12 -11.06
CA SER A 155 7.43 6.75 -11.74
C SER A 155 7.54 6.33 -13.20
N ASP A 156 8.54 6.86 -13.92
CA ASP A 156 8.88 6.44 -15.28
C ASP A 156 9.63 5.08 -15.24
N PRO A 157 9.00 3.97 -15.70
CA PRO A 157 9.48 2.61 -15.49
C PRO A 157 10.63 2.21 -16.43
N VAL A 158 11.10 3.12 -17.29
CA VAL A 158 11.87 2.79 -18.49
C VAL A 158 13.29 2.25 -18.21
N THR A 159 13.83 2.40 -17.00
CA THR A 159 15.23 2.03 -16.73
C THR A 159 15.50 1.35 -15.39
N ALA A 160 14.48 0.90 -14.66
CA ALA A 160 14.69 0.44 -13.30
C ALA A 160 14.25 -1.01 -13.07
N TRP A 161 15.12 -1.72 -12.36
CA TRP A 161 14.89 -3.06 -11.87
C TRP A 161 13.73 -3.08 -10.87
N ILE A 162 12.99 -4.17 -10.86
CA ILE A 162 11.97 -4.44 -9.86
C ILE A 162 12.68 -4.89 -8.57
N ASP A 163 12.64 -4.02 -7.57
CA ASP A 163 13.25 -4.25 -6.26
C ASP A 163 12.29 -4.93 -5.28
N ASP A 164 10.99 -4.95 -5.56
CA ASP A 164 9.98 -5.56 -4.72
C ASP A 164 8.79 -6.12 -5.51
N PHE A 165 8.20 -7.17 -4.97
CA PHE A 165 6.97 -7.78 -5.49
C PHE A 165 6.05 -8.10 -4.33
N TYR A 166 4.80 -7.65 -4.47
CA TYR A 166 3.74 -8.03 -3.58
C TYR A 166 2.46 -8.43 -4.30
N CYS A 167 1.83 -9.50 -3.85
CA CYS A 167 0.52 -9.90 -4.34
C CYS A 167 -0.35 -10.42 -3.20
N TYR A 168 -1.50 -9.78 -2.97
CA TYR A 168 -2.36 -10.10 -1.83
C TYR A 168 -3.80 -9.59 -2.01
N PRO A 169 -4.82 -10.17 -1.33
CA PRO A 169 -6.20 -9.69 -1.38
C PRO A 169 -6.34 -8.30 -0.76
N THR A 170 -7.22 -7.44 -1.28
CA THR A 170 -7.43 -6.10 -0.68
C THR A 170 -8.02 -6.18 0.73
N PHE A 171 -7.88 -5.12 1.53
CA PHE A 171 -8.37 -5.12 2.91
C PHE A 171 -9.90 -5.28 3.00
N HIS A 172 -10.66 -4.48 2.25
CA HIS A 172 -12.13 -4.44 2.32
C HIS A 172 -12.84 -5.49 1.46
N ASP A 173 -12.20 -5.94 0.37
CA ASP A 173 -12.82 -6.87 -0.57
C ASP A 173 -11.82 -7.95 -0.97
N LYS A 174 -11.99 -9.14 -0.37
CA LYS A 174 -11.11 -10.29 -0.60
C LYS A 174 -11.29 -10.93 -1.98
N SER A 175 -12.26 -10.49 -2.78
CA SER A 175 -12.40 -10.88 -4.18
C SER A 175 -11.54 -10.05 -5.14
N LYS A 176 -10.87 -9.02 -4.62
CA LYS A 176 -9.92 -8.18 -5.36
C LYS A 176 -8.51 -8.42 -4.82
N PHE A 177 -7.54 -8.37 -5.72
CA PHE A 177 -6.13 -8.54 -5.44
C PHE A 177 -5.36 -7.27 -5.77
N VAL A 178 -4.42 -6.93 -4.90
CA VAL A 178 -3.33 -5.99 -5.17
C VAL A 178 -2.20 -6.79 -5.80
N PHE A 179 -1.71 -6.32 -6.94
CA PHE A 179 -0.43 -6.71 -7.53
C PHE A 179 0.46 -5.48 -7.57
N ASP A 180 1.56 -5.49 -6.85
CA ASP A 180 2.47 -4.37 -6.69
C ASP A 180 3.89 -4.83 -7.07
N ILE A 181 4.49 -4.20 -8.08
CA ILE A 181 5.85 -4.49 -8.54
C ILE A 181 6.61 -3.18 -8.79
N GLY A 182 7.31 -2.69 -7.78
CA GLY A 182 8.04 -1.42 -7.84
C GLY A 182 7.16 -0.22 -8.22
N TYR A 183 7.07 0.05 -9.52
CA TYR A 183 6.42 1.23 -10.09
C TYR A 183 4.96 1.03 -10.44
N TYR A 184 4.51 -0.22 -10.57
CA TYR A 184 3.14 -0.55 -10.96
C TYR A 184 2.40 -1.15 -9.79
N ARG A 185 1.26 -0.55 -9.46
CA ARG A 185 0.29 -1.12 -8.54
C ARG A 185 -1.04 -1.28 -9.26
N ILE A 186 -1.50 -2.52 -9.40
CA ILE A 186 -2.73 -2.88 -10.11
C ILE A 186 -3.68 -3.53 -9.10
N ILE A 187 -4.93 -3.08 -9.09
CA ILE A 187 -6.00 -3.71 -8.32
C ILE A 187 -7.00 -4.31 -9.30
N CYS A 188 -7.23 -5.62 -9.21
CA CYS A 188 -8.11 -6.35 -10.13
C CYS A 188 -8.70 -7.60 -9.47
N SER A 189 -9.63 -8.29 -10.14
CA SER A 189 -10.20 -9.55 -9.60
C SER A 189 -9.49 -10.81 -10.09
N HIS A 190 -8.81 -10.75 -11.23
CA HIS A 190 -8.11 -11.90 -11.80
C HIS A 190 -6.72 -11.52 -12.30
N ILE A 191 -5.72 -12.31 -11.92
CA ILE A 191 -4.33 -12.21 -12.38
C ILE A 191 -3.94 -13.57 -12.92
N LYS A 192 -3.48 -13.65 -14.18
CA LYS A 192 -3.21 -14.91 -14.88
C LYS A 192 -1.82 -14.94 -15.48
N VAL A 193 -1.10 -16.05 -15.31
CA VAL A 193 0.11 -16.35 -16.09
C VAL A 193 -0.26 -16.88 -17.46
N ILE A 194 -0.02 -16.06 -18.48
CA ILE A 194 -0.25 -16.40 -19.88
C ILE A 194 0.85 -17.32 -20.38
N SER A 195 2.10 -16.88 -20.26
CA SER A 195 3.26 -17.63 -20.73
C SER A 195 4.52 -17.35 -19.91
N VAL A 196 5.43 -18.32 -19.90
CA VAL A 196 6.82 -18.15 -19.48
C VAL A 196 7.69 -18.73 -20.58
N SER A 197 8.64 -17.96 -21.09
CA SER A 197 9.40 -18.32 -22.29
C SER A 197 10.79 -17.68 -22.31
N PRO A 198 11.79 -18.34 -22.91
CA PRO A 198 13.06 -17.70 -23.21
C PRO A 198 12.88 -16.47 -24.10
N ILE A 199 13.74 -15.46 -23.95
CA ILE A 199 13.81 -14.30 -24.84
C ILE A 199 14.19 -14.82 -26.23
N GLN A 200 13.25 -14.69 -27.18
CA GLN A 200 13.55 -14.90 -28.59
C GLN A 200 14.30 -13.67 -29.09
N HIS A 201 15.59 -13.84 -29.38
CA HIS A 201 16.42 -12.85 -30.08
C HIS A 201 16.06 -12.75 -31.56
#